data_AF-A0A653CRH7-F1
#
_entry.id   AF-A0A653CRH7-F1
#
_cell.length_a   1.000
_cell.length_b   1.000
_cell.length_c   1.000
_cell.angle_alpha   90.00
_cell.angle_beta   90.00
_cell.angle_gamma   90.00
#
_symmetry.space_group_name_H-M   'P 1'
#
loop_
_entity.id
_entity.type
_entity.pdbx_description
1 polymer ?
#
loop_
_entity_poly.entity_id
_entity_poly.type
_entity_poly.pdbx_seq_one_letter_code
_entity_poly.pdbx_strand_id
1 'polypeptide(L)'
;MSIKLTEQHWQIIVNFMELHPDFARNRVKGPTGRDTMKKLWGELASQLNSLGLGERSIQKWQKTWTDYKYVLKRKAADIKIDLVGTGGGPPNGSLLTELDHRILCVLGSTFYEGLGMPENGLEFIQNQDLVQSEAIEDIAGPSGANSIHKTSPRRIETNWISTDHNYIRQPLRKQPRRVTPDTNIEKLYQETLKELHDIKTCLQQLTATASGIENALTNLCGILDRKQ
;
A
#
# COMPACT_ATOMS: atom_id res chain seq x y z
N MET A 1 -21.50 5.26 -19.57
CA MET A 1 -20.58 4.14 -19.88
C MET A 1 -19.40 4.18 -18.92
N SER A 2 -19.04 3.05 -18.30
CA SER A 2 -17.87 2.97 -17.42
C SER A 2 -16.64 2.63 -18.25
N ILE A 3 -15.66 3.55 -18.31
CA ILE A 3 -14.39 3.33 -19.03
C ILE A 3 -13.57 2.30 -18.23
N LYS A 4 -13.23 1.17 -18.85
CA LYS A 4 -12.28 0.22 -18.28
C LYS A 4 -10.85 0.74 -18.50
N LEU A 5 -10.04 0.82 -17.44
CA LEU A 5 -8.64 1.15 -17.57
C LEU A 5 -7.90 0.00 -18.22
N THR A 6 -7.10 0.30 -19.25
CA THR A 6 -6.19 -0.65 -19.88
C THR A 6 -4.85 -0.66 -19.16
N GLU A 7 -4.02 -1.67 -19.46
CA GLU A 7 -2.65 -1.76 -18.95
C GLU A 7 -1.81 -0.51 -19.24
N GLN A 8 -1.97 0.08 -20.43
CA GLN A 8 -1.27 1.32 -20.80
C GLN A 8 -1.60 2.50 -19.88
N HIS A 9 -2.85 2.63 -19.41
CA HIS A 9 -3.19 3.68 -18.45
C HIS A 9 -2.44 3.48 -17.13
N TRP A 10 -2.35 2.24 -16.66
CA TRP A 10 -1.65 1.92 -15.42
C TRP A 10 -0.15 2.19 -15.55
N GLN A 11 0.47 1.83 -16.67
CA GLN A 11 1.87 2.14 -16.92
C GLN A 11 2.15 3.66 -16.89
N ILE A 12 1.30 4.47 -17.54
CA ILE A 12 1.43 5.94 -17.50
C ILE A 12 1.29 6.45 -16.06
N ILE A 13 0.28 5.99 -15.32
CA ILE A 13 0.08 6.38 -13.92
C ILE A 13 1.32 6.03 -13.10
N VAL A 14 1.81 4.79 -13.18
CA VAL A 14 2.93 4.33 -12.37
C VAL A 14 4.21 5.08 -12.69
N ASN A 15 4.55 5.23 -13.97
CA ASN A 15 5.72 6.00 -14.40
C ASN A 15 5.66 7.45 -13.89
N PHE A 16 4.49 8.08 -13.97
CA PHE A 16 4.31 9.46 -13.50
C PHE A 16 4.45 9.58 -11.99
N MET A 17 3.94 8.60 -11.23
CA MET A 17 4.06 8.56 -9.77
C MET A 17 5.50 8.31 -9.31
N GLU A 18 6.26 7.47 -10.03
CA GLU A 18 7.69 7.25 -9.80
C GLU A 18 8.53 8.50 -10.05
N LEU A 19 8.21 9.24 -11.12
CA LEU A 19 8.89 10.49 -11.45
C LEU A 19 8.60 11.60 -10.43
N HIS A 20 7.43 11.56 -9.79
CA HIS A 20 7.00 12.55 -8.80
C HIS A 20 6.56 11.92 -7.46
N PRO A 21 7.48 11.39 -6.63
CA PRO A 21 7.13 10.69 -5.40
C PRO A 21 6.37 11.55 -4.38
N ASP A 22 6.72 12.83 -4.23
CA ASP A 22 6.02 13.75 -3.34
C ASP A 22 4.58 14.02 -3.80
N PHE A 23 4.34 14.02 -5.11
CA PHE A 23 3.00 14.10 -5.69
C PHE A 23 2.20 12.82 -5.42
N ALA A 24 2.79 11.65 -5.67
CA ALA A 24 2.17 10.36 -5.42
C ALA A 24 1.71 10.18 -3.97
N ARG A 25 2.54 10.67 -3.03
CA ARG A 25 2.29 10.67 -1.58
C ARG A 25 1.37 11.79 -1.10
N ASN A 26 0.97 12.73 -1.96
CA ASN A 26 0.25 13.94 -1.59
C ASN A 26 0.99 14.81 -0.55
N ARG A 27 2.31 14.95 -0.71
CA ARG A 27 3.24 15.63 0.21
C ARG A 27 4.07 16.73 -0.45
N VAL A 28 3.62 17.26 -1.59
CA VAL A 28 4.28 18.40 -2.25
C VAL A 28 4.36 19.59 -1.28
N LYS A 29 5.58 20.06 -1.01
CA LYS A 29 5.86 21.08 0.01
C LYS A 29 5.83 22.50 -0.56
N GLY A 30 5.74 23.48 0.34
CA GLY A 30 5.92 24.90 0.05
C GLY A 30 4.63 25.68 -0.22
N PRO A 31 4.71 27.03 -0.28
CA PRO A 31 3.54 27.91 -0.43
C PRO A 31 2.73 27.65 -1.71
N THR A 32 3.40 27.21 -2.78
CA THR A 32 2.81 26.90 -4.08
C THR A 32 2.43 25.43 -4.24
N GLY A 33 2.56 24.61 -3.19
CA GLY A 33 2.38 23.15 -3.29
C GLY A 33 1.00 22.73 -3.80
N ARG A 34 -0.05 23.49 -3.48
CA ARG A 34 -1.41 23.26 -4.01
C ARG A 34 -1.49 23.49 -5.52
N ASP A 35 -0.85 24.56 -6.01
CA ASP A 35 -0.84 24.88 -7.44
C ASP A 35 0.01 23.86 -8.21
N THR A 36 1.16 23.47 -7.65
CA THR A 36 1.99 22.40 -8.21
C THR A 36 1.22 21.07 -8.28
N MET A 37 0.51 20.70 -7.21
CA MET A 37 -0.35 19.52 -7.19
C MET A 37 -1.42 19.57 -8.30
N LYS A 38 -2.08 20.72 -8.47
CA LYS A 38 -3.09 20.93 -9.51
C LYS A 38 -2.49 20.81 -10.91
N LYS A 39 -1.30 21.37 -11.14
CA LYS A 39 -0.57 21.27 -12.42
C LYS A 39 -0.22 19.83 -12.75
N LEU A 40 0.41 19.10 -11.83
CA LEU A 40 0.79 17.69 -12.03
C LEU A 40 -0.43 16.80 -12.30
N TRP A 41 -1.54 17.01 -11.59
CA TRP A 41 -2.78 16.31 -11.90
C TRP A 41 -3.34 16.64 -13.29
N GLY A 42 -3.23 17.90 -13.73
CA GLY A 42 -3.62 18.33 -15.06
C GLY A 42 -2.79 17.67 -16.15
N GLU A 43 -1.47 17.64 -15.98
CA GLU A 43 -0.52 16.98 -16.89
C GLU A 43 -0.81 15.48 -17.00
N LEU A 44 -0.94 14.79 -15.87
CA LEU A 44 -1.28 13.36 -15.85
C LEU A 44 -2.64 13.09 -16.52
N ALA A 45 -3.67 13.90 -16.22
CA ALA A 45 -4.98 13.76 -16.84
C ALA A 45 -4.94 13.95 -18.36
N SER A 46 -4.13 14.90 -18.84
CA SER A 46 -3.92 15.12 -20.27
C SER A 46 -3.28 13.91 -20.95
N GLN A 47 -2.22 13.36 -20.38
CA GLN A 47 -1.55 12.17 -20.90
C GLN A 47 -2.50 10.97 -20.97
N LEU A 48 -3.28 10.73 -19.91
CA LEU A 48 -4.23 9.62 -19.88
C LEU A 48 -5.39 9.79 -20.87
N ASN A 49 -5.96 11.00 -20.96
CA ASN A 49 -7.06 11.27 -21.88
C ASN A 49 -6.62 11.21 -23.36
N SER A 50 -5.34 11.46 -23.66
CA SER A 50 -4.82 11.32 -25.03
C SER A 50 -4.82 9.89 -25.59
N LEU A 51 -5.06 8.87 -24.75
CA LEU A 51 -5.20 7.48 -25.20
C LEU A 51 -6.52 7.21 -25.96
N GLY A 52 -7.45 8.16 -26.01
CA GLY A 52 -8.64 8.10 -26.86
C GLY A 52 -9.75 7.15 -26.38
N LEU A 53 -9.64 6.59 -25.17
CA LEU A 53 -10.63 5.65 -24.60
C LEU A 53 -11.73 6.34 -23.76
N GLY A 54 -11.87 7.65 -23.96
CA GLY A 54 -12.83 8.53 -23.29
C GLY A 54 -12.18 9.46 -22.27
N GLU A 55 -12.80 10.62 -22.07
CA GLU A 55 -12.23 11.67 -21.22
C GLU A 55 -12.71 11.56 -19.77
N ARG A 56 -11.77 11.72 -18.85
CA ARG A 56 -12.04 11.85 -17.42
C ARG A 56 -11.54 13.19 -16.90
N SER A 57 -12.29 13.77 -15.97
CA SER A 57 -11.84 14.95 -15.25
C SER A 57 -10.72 14.60 -14.27
N ILE A 58 -9.95 15.61 -13.86
CA ILE A 58 -8.89 15.48 -12.84
C ILE A 58 -9.41 14.78 -11.57
N GLN A 59 -10.61 15.12 -11.11
CA GLN A 59 -11.20 14.56 -9.89
C GLN A 59 -11.45 13.05 -10.02
N LYS A 60 -11.83 12.57 -11.22
CA LYS A 60 -11.99 11.13 -11.48
C LYS A 60 -10.65 10.41 -11.47
N TRP A 61 -9.59 11.03 -11.98
CA TRP A 61 -8.23 10.48 -11.91
C TRP A 61 -7.69 10.42 -10.48
N GLN A 62 -7.90 11.48 -9.69
CA GLN A 62 -7.59 11.50 -8.26
C GLN A 62 -8.31 10.39 -7.49
N LYS A 63 -9.60 10.19 -7.79
CA LYS A 63 -10.37 9.07 -7.23
C LYS A 63 -9.80 7.72 -7.64
N THR A 64 -9.49 7.54 -8.92
CA THR A 64 -8.89 6.30 -9.44
C THR A 64 -7.59 5.97 -8.71
N TRP A 65 -6.72 6.96 -8.50
CA TRP A 65 -5.48 6.79 -7.74
C TRP A 65 -5.72 6.45 -6.27
N THR A 66 -6.70 7.11 -5.64
CA THR A 66 -7.06 6.86 -4.24
C THR A 66 -7.59 5.44 -4.04
N ASP A 67 -8.50 5.01 -4.93
CA ASP A 67 -9.08 3.67 -4.91
C ASP A 67 -7.99 2.60 -5.16
N TYR A 68 -7.07 2.85 -6.10
CA TYR A 68 -5.92 1.99 -6.34
C TYR A 68 -5.03 1.83 -5.10
N LYS A 69 -4.67 2.94 -4.44
CA LYS A 69 -3.90 2.91 -3.19
C LYS A 69 -4.59 2.11 -2.10
N TYR A 70 -5.91 2.23 -1.96
CA TYR A 70 -6.67 1.46 -0.97
C TYR A 70 -6.57 -0.04 -1.22
N VAL A 71 -6.77 -0.47 -2.47
CA VAL A 71 -6.63 -1.88 -2.88
C VAL A 71 -5.20 -2.36 -2.63
N LEU A 72 -4.20 -1.57 -3.04
CA LEU A 72 -2.79 -1.90 -2.85
C LEU A 72 -2.41 -2.05 -1.36
N LYS A 73 -2.89 -1.14 -0.51
CA LYS A 73 -2.67 -1.20 0.94
C LYS A 73 -3.22 -2.50 1.52
N ARG A 74 -4.45 -2.86 1.14
CA ARG A 74 -5.09 -4.11 1.59
C ARG A 74 -4.30 -5.33 1.14
N LYS A 75 -3.93 -5.41 -0.15
CA LYS A 75 -3.11 -6.51 -0.68
C LYS A 75 -1.80 -6.67 0.08
N ALA A 76 -1.09 -5.56 0.31
CA ALA A 76 0.18 -5.58 1.05
C ALA A 76 0.01 -6.00 2.51
N ALA A 77 -1.07 -5.55 3.17
CA ALA A 77 -1.39 -5.96 4.54
C ALA A 77 -1.75 -7.45 4.62
N ASP A 78 -2.58 -7.95 3.71
CA ASP A 78 -2.98 -9.37 3.66
C ASP A 78 -1.76 -10.28 3.49
N ILE A 79 -0.86 -9.96 2.55
CA ILE A 79 0.40 -10.71 2.33
C ILE A 79 1.28 -10.71 3.58
N LYS A 80 1.37 -9.57 4.28
CA LYS A 80 2.13 -9.49 5.53
C LYS A 80 1.52 -10.35 6.62
N ILE A 81 0.20 -10.35 6.76
CA ILE A 81 -0.51 -11.19 7.71
C ILE A 81 -0.25 -12.66 7.41
N ASP A 82 -0.23 -13.07 6.14
CA ASP A 82 0.08 -14.46 5.77
C ASP A 82 1.54 -14.83 6.05
N LEU A 83 2.46 -13.89 5.86
CA LEU A 83 3.89 -14.12 6.10
C LEU A 83 4.22 -14.24 7.59
N VAL A 84 3.53 -13.46 8.44
CA VAL A 84 3.76 -13.44 9.91
C VAL A 84 2.83 -14.42 10.64
N GLY A 85 1.68 -14.72 10.04
CA GLY A 85 0.65 -15.60 10.58
C GLY A 85 1.12 -17.04 10.63
N THR A 86 1.01 -17.67 11.79
CA THR A 86 1.31 -19.10 11.99
C THR A 86 0.04 -19.97 11.96
N GLY A 87 -1.12 -19.35 11.67
CA GLY A 87 -2.37 -20.07 11.50
C GLY A 87 -2.30 -20.88 10.21
N GLY A 88 -2.21 -22.21 10.32
CA GLY A 88 -1.99 -23.15 9.20
C GLY A 88 -3.09 -23.25 8.14
N GLY A 89 -3.77 -22.15 7.83
CA GLY A 89 -4.56 -22.00 6.62
C GLY A 89 -3.67 -21.71 5.41
N PRO A 90 -4.18 -21.95 4.19
CA PRO A 90 -3.47 -21.58 2.97
C PRO A 90 -3.26 -20.05 2.92
N PRO A 91 -2.14 -19.56 2.36
CA PRO A 91 -1.91 -18.13 2.18
C PRO A 91 -3.06 -17.51 1.37
N ASN A 92 -3.46 -16.30 1.69
CA ASN A 92 -4.40 -15.56 0.86
C ASN A 92 -3.76 -15.39 -0.52
N GLY A 93 -4.48 -15.77 -1.58
CA GLY A 93 -3.99 -15.75 -2.97
C GLY A 93 -3.71 -14.35 -3.54
N SER A 94 -3.56 -13.34 -2.69
CA SER A 94 -3.21 -11.98 -3.05
C SER A 94 -1.76 -11.91 -3.49
N LEU A 95 -1.52 -11.80 -4.79
CA LEU A 95 -0.19 -11.54 -5.35
C LEU A 95 -0.06 -10.06 -5.74
N LEU A 96 1.09 -9.46 -5.43
CA LEU A 96 1.44 -8.14 -5.94
C LEU A 96 1.89 -8.27 -7.40
N THR A 97 1.37 -7.39 -8.25
CA THR A 97 1.85 -7.26 -9.62
C THR A 97 3.16 -6.47 -9.64
N GLU A 98 3.85 -6.45 -10.78
CA GLU A 98 5.04 -5.62 -10.97
C GLU A 98 4.74 -4.13 -10.69
N LEU A 99 3.60 -3.62 -11.18
CA LEU A 99 3.14 -2.26 -10.94
C LEU A 99 2.87 -1.98 -9.46
N ASP A 100 2.32 -2.95 -8.76
CA ASP A 100 2.07 -2.85 -7.32
C ASP A 100 3.37 -2.70 -6.53
N HIS A 101 4.40 -3.50 -6.86
CA HIS A 101 5.71 -3.40 -6.25
C HIS A 101 6.36 -2.03 -6.47
N ARG A 102 6.31 -1.54 -7.70
CA ARG A 102 6.82 -0.23 -8.09
C ARG A 102 6.17 0.89 -7.28
N ILE A 103 4.84 0.88 -7.16
CA ILE A 103 4.15 1.88 -6.35
C ILE A 103 4.41 1.72 -4.85
N LEU A 104 4.54 0.50 -4.32
CA LEU A 104 4.91 0.30 -2.93
C LEU A 104 6.29 0.91 -2.62
N CYS A 105 7.26 0.80 -3.53
CA CYS A 105 8.54 1.49 -3.41
C CYS A 105 8.36 3.01 -3.35
N VAL A 106 7.50 3.58 -4.22
CA VAL A 106 7.18 5.01 -4.20
C VAL A 106 6.48 5.43 -2.92
N LEU A 107 5.54 4.66 -2.37
CA LEU A 107 4.77 5.05 -1.17
C LEU A 107 5.55 4.81 0.14
N GLY A 108 6.43 3.81 0.15
CA GLY A 108 7.23 3.39 1.32
C GLY A 108 6.47 2.44 2.26
N SER A 109 7.21 1.71 3.10
CA SER A 109 6.66 0.68 3.99
C SER A 109 5.62 1.21 4.99
N THR A 110 5.83 2.42 5.51
CA THR A 110 4.89 3.09 6.44
C THR A 110 3.47 3.24 5.88
N PHE A 111 3.29 3.15 4.55
CA PHE A 111 1.99 3.20 3.90
C PHE A 111 1.06 2.04 4.31
N TYR A 112 1.60 0.82 4.41
CA TYR A 112 0.84 -0.38 4.72
C TYR A 112 1.14 -0.94 6.12
N GLU A 113 2.32 -0.64 6.69
CA GLU A 113 2.72 -1.14 8.02
C GLU A 113 2.30 -0.23 9.17
N GLY A 114 1.97 1.04 8.89
CA GLY A 114 1.82 2.05 9.94
C GLY A 114 3.17 2.48 10.53
N LEU A 115 3.13 3.16 11.68
CA LEU A 115 4.32 3.72 12.33
C LEU A 115 5.06 2.71 13.25
N GLY A 116 4.68 1.44 13.23
CA GLY A 116 5.32 0.41 14.07
C GLY A 116 5.19 0.68 15.58
N MET A 117 4.20 1.48 15.98
CA MET A 117 3.90 1.69 17.40
C MET A 117 3.36 0.39 17.99
N PRO A 118 3.80 -0.02 19.19
CA PRO A 118 3.22 -1.17 19.87
C PRO A 118 1.72 -0.93 20.06
N GLU A 119 0.91 -1.91 19.67
CA GLU A 119 -0.53 -1.90 19.92
C GLU A 119 -0.76 -2.12 21.41
N ASN A 120 -0.77 -1.03 22.18
CA ASN A 120 -1.22 -1.06 23.56
C ASN A 120 -2.74 -1.25 23.52
N GLY A 121 -3.18 -2.50 23.67
CA GLY A 121 -4.61 -2.83 23.70
C GLY A 121 -5.36 -2.02 24.77
N LEU A 122 -6.64 -1.74 24.52
CA LEU A 122 -7.53 -1.20 25.55
C LEU A 122 -7.67 -2.26 26.65
N GLU A 123 -7.19 -1.96 27.86
CA GLU A 123 -7.45 -2.81 29.00
C GLU A 123 -8.96 -2.84 29.25
N PHE A 124 -9.55 -4.03 29.15
CA PHE A 124 -10.93 -4.26 29.53
C PHE A 124 -11.04 -4.01 31.03
N ILE A 125 -11.58 -2.86 31.41
CA ILE A 125 -12.04 -2.64 32.78
C ILE A 125 -13.23 -3.59 32.97
N GLN A 126 -12.97 -4.71 33.62
CA GLN A 126 -13.99 -5.64 34.06
C GLN A 126 -14.71 -4.96 35.24
N ASN A 127 -15.74 -4.17 34.94
CA ASN A 127 -16.63 -3.65 35.98
C ASN A 127 -17.42 -4.83 36.54
N GLN A 128 -16.87 -5.44 37.58
CA GLN A 128 -17.55 -6.41 38.43
C GLN A 128 -18.20 -5.65 39.58
N ASP A 129 -19.53 -5.75 39.64
CA ASP A 129 -20.43 -5.59 40.78
C ASP A 129 -20.64 -4.20 41.42
N LEU A 130 -21.81 -3.63 41.14
CA LEU A 130 -22.74 -3.24 42.21
C LEU A 130 -24.16 -3.72 41.86
N VAL A 131 -24.59 -4.75 42.59
CA VAL A 131 -25.98 -5.20 42.71
C VAL A 131 -26.73 -4.22 43.61
N GLN A 132 -27.90 -3.72 43.20
CA GLN A 132 -29.12 -3.87 44.01
C GLN A 132 -30.39 -3.44 43.26
N SER A 133 -31.34 -4.37 43.31
CA SER A 133 -32.72 -4.30 42.89
C SER A 133 -33.54 -3.30 43.70
N GLU A 134 -34.40 -2.52 43.05
CA GLU A 134 -35.70 -2.13 43.59
C GLU A 134 -36.75 -2.25 42.49
N ALA A 135 -37.78 -3.05 42.77
CA ALA A 135 -38.97 -3.23 41.95
C ALA A 135 -39.94 -2.08 42.21
N ILE A 136 -40.53 -1.48 41.16
CA ILE A 136 -41.78 -0.72 41.27
C ILE A 136 -42.70 -1.07 40.09
N GLU A 137 -43.97 -1.19 40.44
CA GLU A 137 -45.09 -1.92 39.85
C GLU A 137 -45.71 -1.35 38.56
N ASP A 138 -46.43 -2.24 37.86
CA ASP A 138 -47.43 -1.98 36.81
C ASP A 138 -48.47 -0.91 37.19
N ILE A 139 -48.73 0.05 36.29
CA ILE A 139 -50.04 0.71 36.20
C ILE A 139 -50.41 0.95 34.72
N ALA A 140 -51.56 0.41 34.32
CA ALA A 140 -52.20 0.53 33.00
C ALA A 140 -52.71 1.96 32.68
N GLY A 141 -52.79 2.29 31.37
CA GLY A 141 -53.10 3.63 30.79
C GLY A 141 -54.53 4.17 30.98
N PRO A 142 -54.92 5.28 30.29
CA PRO A 142 -55.44 5.14 28.92
C PRO A 142 -55.27 6.33 27.93
N SER A 143 -55.32 5.98 26.64
CA SER A 143 -56.00 6.65 25.49
C SER A 143 -56.11 8.18 25.38
N GLY A 144 -55.64 8.73 24.25
CA GLY A 144 -55.98 10.09 23.77
C GLY A 144 -55.27 10.50 22.47
N ALA A 145 -56.05 10.91 21.46
CA ALA A 145 -55.69 11.15 20.06
C ALA A 145 -54.64 12.25 19.77
N ASN A 146 -53.95 12.16 18.62
CA ASN A 146 -54.14 13.12 17.52
C ASN A 146 -53.29 12.86 16.25
N SER A 147 -53.87 13.34 15.15
CA SER A 147 -53.53 13.13 13.75
C SER A 147 -52.54 14.18 13.20
N ILE A 148 -51.68 13.74 12.28
CA ILE A 148 -51.08 14.47 11.13
C ILE A 148 -50.26 15.75 11.41
N HIS A 149 -48.96 15.70 11.07
CA HIS A 149 -48.39 16.68 10.12
C HIS A 149 -47.17 16.10 9.38
N LYS A 150 -47.23 16.19 8.04
CA LYS A 150 -46.13 15.90 7.12
C LYS A 150 -45.11 17.04 7.17
N THR A 151 -43.83 16.74 7.39
CA THR A 151 -42.70 17.45 6.78
C THR A 151 -41.46 16.55 6.74
N SER A 152 -40.85 16.46 5.55
CA SER A 152 -39.65 15.68 5.21
C SER A 152 -38.41 16.07 6.03
N PRO A 153 -37.44 15.14 6.21
CA PRO A 153 -36.13 15.42 5.64
C PRO A 153 -35.49 14.24 4.89
N ARG A 154 -34.67 14.62 3.89
CA ARG A 154 -33.82 13.76 3.06
C ARG A 154 -32.76 12.99 3.85
N ARG A 155 -32.46 11.80 3.28
CA ARG A 155 -31.13 11.15 3.16
C ARG A 155 -30.55 10.54 4.44
N ILE A 156 -30.61 9.21 4.52
CA ILE A 156 -29.48 8.26 4.37
C ILE A 156 -30.11 6.88 4.12
N GLU A 157 -30.00 6.36 2.89
CA GLU A 157 -30.21 4.92 2.65
C GLU A 157 -28.83 4.25 2.72
N THR A 158 -28.52 3.66 3.87
CA THR A 158 -27.53 2.58 3.97
C THR A 158 -28.27 1.26 4.05
N ASN A 159 -28.62 0.71 2.87
CA ASN A 159 -29.03 -0.68 2.78
C ASN A 159 -27.79 -1.54 2.60
N TRP A 160 -27.21 -1.94 3.74
CA TRP A 160 -26.31 -3.09 3.82
C TRP A 160 -27.15 -4.35 3.82
N ILE A 161 -27.18 -5.07 2.70
CA ILE A 161 -27.72 -6.42 2.67
C ILE A 161 -26.58 -7.38 3.03
N SER A 162 -26.65 -7.83 4.29
CA SER A 162 -26.46 -9.19 4.80
C SER A 162 -25.44 -10.10 4.11
N THR A 163 -24.52 -10.69 4.91
CA THR A 163 -24.45 -12.15 5.09
C THR A 163 -23.66 -12.46 6.38
N ASP A 164 -24.36 -13.08 7.32
CA ASP A 164 -23.94 -14.00 8.39
C ASP A 164 -22.80 -13.63 9.36
N HIS A 165 -23.24 -13.16 10.52
CA HIS A 165 -22.64 -13.58 11.79
C HIS A 165 -22.96 -15.06 12.03
N ASN A 166 -21.95 -15.91 12.20
CA ASN A 166 -22.00 -16.96 13.23
C ASN A 166 -20.65 -17.65 13.53
N TYR A 167 -20.41 -17.78 14.83
CA TYR A 167 -19.45 -18.62 15.56
C TYR A 167 -18.00 -18.15 15.79
N ILE A 168 -17.82 -17.56 16.98
CA ILE A 168 -16.60 -17.65 17.79
C ILE A 168 -16.47 -19.09 18.33
N ARG A 169 -15.33 -19.76 18.10
CA ARG A 169 -14.79 -20.82 18.97
C ARG A 169 -13.28 -20.64 19.15
N GLN A 170 -12.83 -20.71 20.39
CA GLN A 170 -11.45 -20.50 20.86
C GLN A 170 -10.46 -21.54 20.29
N PRO A 171 -9.19 -21.19 20.03
CA PRO A 171 -8.19 -22.17 19.60
C PRO A 171 -7.60 -22.96 20.78
N LEU A 172 -7.60 -24.30 20.65
CA LEU A 172 -6.84 -25.23 21.48
C LEU A 172 -5.33 -25.02 21.25
N ARG A 173 -4.61 -24.67 22.31
CA ARG A 173 -3.15 -24.51 22.32
C ARG A 173 -2.48 -25.85 21.96
N LYS A 174 -1.85 -25.96 20.78
CA LYS A 174 -1.00 -27.11 20.39
C LYS A 174 0.45 -26.66 20.26
N GLN A 175 1.35 -27.48 20.81
CA GLN A 175 2.79 -27.29 20.92
C GLN A 175 3.46 -27.02 19.55
N PRO A 176 4.51 -26.19 19.47
CA PRO A 176 5.18 -25.89 18.22
C PRO A 176 6.02 -27.09 17.75
N ARG A 177 5.77 -27.59 16.53
CA ARG A 177 6.70 -28.47 15.82
C ARG A 177 7.64 -27.64 14.94
N ARG A 178 8.92 -28.02 14.92
CA ARG A 178 9.95 -27.47 14.05
C ARG A 178 9.55 -27.63 12.59
N VAL A 179 9.50 -26.51 11.86
CA VAL A 179 9.42 -26.48 10.40
C VAL A 179 10.85 -26.60 9.88
N THR A 180 11.14 -27.61 9.06
CA THR A 180 12.41 -27.70 8.32
C THR A 180 12.30 -26.85 7.04
N PRO A 181 13.31 -26.03 6.69
CA PRO A 181 13.28 -25.20 5.49
C PRO A 181 13.20 -26.03 4.21
N ASP A 182 12.35 -25.60 3.28
CA ASP A 182 12.27 -26.12 1.92
C ASP A 182 13.58 -25.81 1.19
N THR A 183 14.41 -26.85 0.98
CA THR A 183 15.80 -26.75 0.49
C THR A 183 15.91 -26.08 -0.89
N ASN A 184 14.79 -25.96 -1.61
CA ASN A 184 14.77 -25.38 -2.96
C ASN A 184 14.86 -23.84 -2.94
N ILE A 185 14.22 -23.18 -1.97
CA ILE A 185 14.24 -21.70 -1.85
C ILE A 185 15.62 -21.24 -1.39
N GLU A 186 16.22 -21.94 -0.43
CA GLU A 186 17.57 -21.63 0.04
C GLU A 186 18.60 -21.76 -1.09
N LYS A 187 18.48 -22.82 -1.90
CA LYS A 187 19.36 -23.01 -3.06
C LYS A 187 19.23 -21.87 -4.07
N LEU A 188 18.00 -21.46 -4.41
CA LEU A 188 17.75 -20.35 -5.32
C LEU A 188 18.34 -19.03 -4.77
N TYR A 189 18.16 -18.78 -3.47
CA TYR A 189 18.72 -17.60 -2.81
C TYR A 189 20.26 -17.60 -2.88
N GLN A 190 20.91 -18.71 -2.54
CA GLN A 190 22.38 -18.84 -2.64
C GLN A 190 22.88 -18.67 -4.08
N GLU A 191 22.13 -19.14 -5.07
CA GLU A 191 22.48 -18.98 -6.49
C GLU A 191 22.40 -17.51 -6.92
N THR A 192 21.34 -16.79 -6.54
CA THR A 192 21.24 -15.34 -6.81
C THR A 192 22.33 -14.52 -6.11
N LEU A 193 22.73 -14.89 -4.89
CA LEU A 193 23.83 -14.22 -4.18
C LEU A 193 25.17 -14.40 -4.89
N LYS A 194 25.40 -15.59 -5.46
CA LYS A 194 26.61 -15.88 -6.23
C LYS A 194 26.66 -15.03 -7.50
N GLU A 195 25.57 -14.96 -8.26
CA GLU A 195 25.49 -14.13 -9.47
C GLU A 195 25.76 -12.65 -9.16
N LEU A 196 25.18 -12.12 -8.07
CA LEU A 196 25.44 -10.75 -7.64
C LEU A 196 26.90 -10.51 -7.25
N HIS A 197 27.55 -11.48 -6.60
CA HIS A 197 28.96 -11.39 -6.26
C HIS A 197 29.86 -11.36 -7.50
N ASP A 198 29.55 -12.19 -8.49
CA ASP A 198 30.29 -12.26 -9.75
C ASP A 198 30.18 -10.95 -10.53
N ILE A 199 28.97 -10.37 -10.62
CA ILE A 199 28.74 -9.06 -11.23
C ILE A 199 29.54 -7.97 -10.50
N LYS A 200 29.50 -7.95 -9.17
CA LYS A 200 30.25 -6.98 -8.37
C LYS A 200 31.75 -7.06 -8.64
N THR A 201 32.30 -8.27 -8.71
CA THR A 201 33.72 -8.50 -8.96
C THR A 201 34.11 -8.05 -10.37
N CYS A 202 33.26 -8.33 -11.37
CA CYS A 202 33.45 -7.87 -12.75
C CYS A 202 33.51 -6.33 -12.83
N LEU A 203 32.58 -5.64 -12.16
CA LEU A 203 32.58 -4.17 -12.11
C LEU A 203 33.86 -3.62 -11.45
N GLN A 204 34.33 -4.24 -10.35
CA GLN A 204 35.57 -3.85 -9.70
C GLN A 204 36.78 -3.99 -10.64
N GLN A 205 36.86 -5.08 -11.40
CA GLN A 205 37.93 -5.28 -12.39
C GLN A 205 37.89 -4.22 -13.49
N LEU A 206 36.70 -3.88 -14.02
CA LEU A 206 36.54 -2.83 -15.02
C LEU A 206 36.98 -1.45 -14.49
N THR A 207 36.66 -1.13 -13.23
CA THR A 207 37.13 0.13 -12.63
C THR A 207 38.64 0.16 -12.45
N ALA A 208 39.26 -0.97 -12.09
CA ALA A 208 40.70 -1.06 -11.94
C ALA A 208 41.42 -0.87 -13.29
N THR A 209 40.93 -1.49 -14.37
CA THR A 209 41.51 -1.32 -15.71
C THR A 209 41.34 0.11 -16.22
N ALA A 210 40.18 0.74 -16.01
CA ALA A 210 39.94 2.14 -16.35
C ALA A 210 40.94 3.07 -15.64
N SER A 211 41.15 2.90 -14.33
CA SER A 211 42.14 3.68 -13.59
C SER A 211 43.58 3.44 -14.09
N GLY A 212 43.90 2.22 -14.50
CA GLY A 212 45.20 1.88 -15.10
C GLY A 212 45.43 2.62 -16.43
N ILE A 213 44.39 2.73 -17.25
CA ILE A 213 44.45 3.49 -18.51
C ILE A 213 44.63 4.98 -18.24
N GLU A 214 43.89 5.57 -17.29
CA GLU A 214 44.05 6.98 -16.90
C GLU A 214 45.47 7.29 -16.41
N ASN A 215 46.04 6.41 -15.59
CA ASN A 215 47.42 6.52 -15.13
C ASN A 215 48.44 6.40 -16.28
N ALA A 216 48.20 5.53 -17.27
CA ALA A 216 49.05 5.42 -18.45
C ALA A 216 49.00 6.70 -19.31
N LEU A 217 47.81 7.25 -19.51
CA LEU A 217 47.62 8.49 -20.27
C LEU A 217 48.29 9.68 -19.59
N THR A 218 48.13 9.84 -18.27
CA THR A 218 48.78 10.92 -17.52
C THR A 218 50.31 10.81 -17.56
N ASN A 219 50.86 9.60 -17.45
CA ASN A 219 52.30 9.37 -17.60
C ASN A 219 52.82 9.73 -19.00
N LEU A 220 52.10 9.36 -20.05
CA LEU A 220 52.47 9.70 -21.44
C LEU A 220 52.45 11.22 -21.67
N CYS A 221 51.40 11.92 -21.20
CA CYS A 221 51.35 13.38 -21.25
C CYS A 221 52.56 14.01 -20.56
N GLY A 222 52.90 13.57 -19.35
CA GLY A 222 54.06 14.08 -18.61
C GLY A 222 55.44 13.75 -19.21
N ILE A 223 55.54 12.76 -20.11
CA ILE A 223 56.76 12.49 -20.90
C ILE A 223 56.84 13.44 -22.10
N LEU A 224 55.72 13.71 -22.77
CA LEU A 224 55.66 14.63 -23.90
C LEU A 224 55.98 16.08 -23.47
N ASP A 225 55.46 16.52 -22.33
CA ASP A 225 55.69 17.87 -21.80
C ASP A 225 57.16 18.13 -21.38
N ARG A 226 57.95 17.08 -21.13
CA ARG A 226 59.38 17.20 -20.75
C ARG A 226 60.34 17.19 -21.93
N LYS A 227 59.85 17.01 -23.16
CA LYS A 227 60.67 16.96 -24.39
C LYS A 227 60.59 18.23 -25.25
N GLN A 228 59.88 19.27 -24.78
CA GLN A 228 59.87 20.62 -25.35
C GLN A 228 60.73 21.55 -24.50
#